data_AF-A0AAJ3Z4K1-F1
#
_entry.id   AF-A0AAJ3Z4K1-F1
#
_cell.length_a   1.000
_cell.length_b   1.000
_cell.length_c   1.000
_cell.angle_alpha   90.00
_cell.angle_beta   90.00
_cell.angle_gamma   90.00
#
_symmetry.space_group_name_H-M   'P 1'
#
loop_
_entity.id
_entity.type
_entity.pdbx_description
1 polymer ?
#
loop_
_entity_poly.entity_id
_entity_poly.type
_entity_poly.pdbx_seq_one_letter_code
_entity_poly.pdbx_strand_id
1 'polypeptide(L)'
;MTFLPFSLFIMFFRLGYLYPQFKKNDERYKLIQQKAMFYNYFISMGYLFIFFILANNIINLSAQTVIVILGALIIATVNILFIIFSKVY
;
A
#
# COMPACT_ATOMS: atom_id res chain seq x y z
N MET A 1 -0.90 -15.56 -8.44
CA MET A 1 -1.10 -14.68 -9.61
C MET A 1 -2.26 -13.70 -9.45
N THR A 2 -3.25 -13.96 -8.58
CA THR A 2 -4.44 -13.11 -8.39
C THR A 2 -4.24 -11.90 -7.46
N PHE A 3 -3.23 -11.91 -6.58
CA PHE A 3 -3.02 -10.83 -5.59
C PHE A 3 -2.67 -9.47 -6.23
N LEU A 4 -1.84 -9.49 -7.26
CA LEU A 4 -1.34 -8.27 -7.90
C LEU A 4 -2.46 -7.52 -8.66
N PRO A 5 -3.29 -8.19 -9.48
CA PRO A 5 -4.48 -7.57 -10.08
C PRO A 5 -5.44 -6.97 -9.04
N PHE A 6 -5.63 -7.64 -7.89
CA PHE A 6 -6.49 -7.12 -6.83
C PHE A 6 -5.93 -5.83 -6.20
N SER A 7 -4.61 -5.78 -5.98
CA SER A 7 -3.96 -4.55 -5.48
C SER A 7 -4.08 -3.38 -6.47
N LEU A 8 -4.00 -3.67 -7.78
CA LEU A 8 -4.23 -2.69 -8.84
C LEU A 8 -5.68 -2.20 -8.87
N PHE A 9 -6.66 -3.08 -8.66
CA PHE A 9 -8.05 -2.68 -8.52
C PHE A 9 -8.24 -1.64 -7.39
N ILE A 10 -7.62 -1.86 -6.23
CA ILE A 10 -7.63 -0.89 -5.12
C ILE A 10 -6.99 0.44 -5.53
N MET A 11 -5.89 0.40 -6.28
CA MET A 11 -5.24 1.59 -6.82
C MET A 11 -6.16 2.38 -7.75
N PHE A 12 -6.82 1.72 -8.70
CA PHE A 12 -7.76 2.37 -9.62
C PHE A 12 -8.98 2.93 -8.88
N PHE A 13 -9.48 2.21 -7.88
CA PHE A 13 -10.55 2.72 -7.02
C PHE A 13 -10.13 4.02 -6.30
N ARG A 14 -8.93 4.05 -5.73
CA ARG A 14 -8.38 5.26 -5.08
C ARG A 14 -8.28 6.41 -6.07
N LEU A 15 -7.77 6.16 -7.28
CA LEU A 15 -7.63 7.20 -8.30
C LEU A 15 -8.98 7.80 -8.64
N GLY A 16 -10.01 6.99 -8.89
CA GLY A 16 -11.36 7.50 -9.18
C GLY A 16 -11.98 8.24 -8.00
N TYR A 17 -11.87 7.69 -6.79
CA TYR A 17 -12.46 8.27 -5.59
C TYR A 17 -11.85 9.62 -5.20
N LEU A 18 -10.52 9.74 -5.29
CA LEU A 18 -9.79 10.95 -4.87
C LEU A 18 -9.49 11.92 -6.00
N TYR A 19 -9.77 11.58 -7.26
CA TYR A 19 -9.53 12.44 -8.41
C TYR A 19 -10.02 13.89 -8.21
N PRO A 20 -11.29 14.16 -7.83
CA PRO A 20 -11.78 15.53 -7.69
C PRO A 20 -11.07 16.30 -6.56
N GLN A 21 -10.70 15.60 -5.48
CA GLN A 21 -10.05 16.18 -4.31
C GLN A 21 -8.57 16.49 -4.58
N PHE A 22 -7.90 15.66 -5.38
CA PHE A 22 -6.46 15.79 -5.65
C PHE A 22 -6.16 16.63 -6.89
N LYS A 23 -7.16 16.92 -7.75
CA LYS A 23 -7.00 17.74 -8.95
C LYS A 23 -6.46 19.15 -8.67
N LYS A 24 -6.81 19.75 -7.52
CA LYS A 24 -6.40 21.12 -7.16
C LYS A 24 -4.97 21.22 -6.62
N ASN A 25 -4.34 20.10 -6.26
CA ASN A 25 -2.95 20.01 -5.79
C ASN A 25 -2.62 20.97 -4.63
N ASP A 26 -3.60 21.16 -3.74
CA ASP A 26 -3.52 22.08 -2.60
C ASP A 26 -2.59 21.54 -1.49
N GLU A 27 -2.30 22.37 -0.48
CA GLU A 27 -1.48 21.98 0.67
C GLU A 27 -2.01 20.74 1.41
N ARG A 28 -3.35 20.58 1.47
CA ARG A 28 -4.00 19.40 2.05
C ARG A 28 -3.59 18.11 1.34
N TYR A 29 -3.52 18.13 0.02
CA TYR A 29 -3.08 16.97 -0.76
C TYR A 29 -1.64 16.59 -0.43
N LYS A 30 -0.74 17.58 -0.36
CA LYS A 30 0.66 17.35 0.04
C LYS A 30 0.77 16.76 1.45
N LEU A 31 -0.04 17.25 2.39
CA LEU A 31 -0.09 16.74 3.76
C LEU A 31 -0.57 15.28 3.81
N ILE A 32 -1.66 14.96 3.10
CA ILE A 32 -2.17 13.59 2.97
C ILE A 32 -1.09 12.67 2.39
N GLN A 33 -0.41 13.09 1.32
CA GLN A 33 0.65 12.32 0.70
C GLN A 33 1.83 12.07 1.65
N GLN A 34 2.27 13.09 2.37
CA GLN A 34 3.37 12.96 3.34
C GLN A 34 3.01 12.01 4.47
N LYS A 35 1.80 12.15 5.07
CA LYS A 35 1.34 11.26 6.13
C LYS A 35 1.18 9.83 5.61
N ALA A 36 0.53 9.64 4.48
CA ALA A 36 0.37 8.32 3.86
C ALA A 36 1.72 7.63 3.63
N MET A 37 2.71 8.35 3.08
CA MET A 37 4.06 7.80 2.86
C MET A 37 4.79 7.47 4.17
N PHE A 38 4.67 8.35 5.19
CA PHE A 38 5.29 8.12 6.50
C PHE A 38 4.75 6.84 7.16
N TYR A 39 3.43 6.67 7.23
CA TYR A 39 2.84 5.45 7.80
C TYR A 39 3.12 4.21 6.93
N ASN A 40 3.11 4.37 5.60
CA ASN A 40 3.42 3.27 4.69
C ASN A 40 4.84 2.73 4.91
N TYR A 41 5.81 3.58 5.23
CA TYR A 41 7.17 3.15 5.56
C TYR A 41 7.17 2.18 6.75
N PHE A 42 6.54 2.56 7.88
CA PHE A 42 6.49 1.69 9.06
C PHE A 42 5.75 0.39 8.79
N ILE A 43 4.63 0.45 8.06
CA ILE A 43 3.85 -0.75 7.73
C ILE A 43 4.65 -1.69 6.79
N SER A 44 5.32 -1.12 5.79
CA SER A 44 6.17 -1.89 4.87
C SER A 44 7.34 -2.55 5.60
N MET A 45 7.93 -1.86 6.57
CA MET A 45 8.97 -2.43 7.43
C MET A 45 8.44 -3.59 8.27
N GLY A 46 7.21 -3.48 8.77
CA GLY A 46 6.50 -4.57 9.43
C GLY A 46 6.31 -5.79 8.51
N TYR A 47 5.93 -5.60 7.25
CA TYR A 47 5.83 -6.69 6.29
C TYR A 47 7.18 -7.39 6.08
N LEU A 48 8.26 -6.63 5.90
CA LEU A 48 9.60 -7.20 5.75
C LEU A 48 10.01 -8.04 6.96
N PHE A 49 9.71 -7.55 8.18
CA PHE A 49 10.00 -8.29 9.40
C PHE A 49 9.19 -9.59 9.51
N ILE A 50 7.91 -9.57 9.17
CA ILE A 50 7.05 -10.75 9.15
C ILE A 50 7.56 -11.78 8.13
N PHE A 51 7.90 -11.35 6.92
CA PHE A 51 8.45 -12.23 5.89
C PHE A 51 9.83 -12.79 6.24
N PHE A 52 10.66 -12.01 6.95
CA PHE A 52 11.93 -12.48 7.47
C PHE A 52 11.76 -13.63 8.47
N ILE A 53 10.80 -13.52 9.40
CA ILE A 53 10.49 -14.59 10.34
C ILE A 53 9.97 -15.83 9.61
N LEU A 54 9.04 -15.64 8.66
CA LEU A 54 8.46 -16.72 7.86
C LEU A 54 9.49 -17.48 7.02
N ALA A 55 10.55 -16.80 6.58
CA ALA A 55 11.64 -17.39 5.80
C ALA A 55 12.48 -18.42 6.58
N ASN A 56 12.37 -18.48 7.92
CA ASN A 56 13.07 -19.48 8.75
C ASN A 56 12.36 -20.85 8.73
N ASN A 57 11.95 -21.32 7.54
CA ASN A 57 11.30 -22.61 7.31
C ASN A 57 9.96 -22.85 8.02
N ILE A 58 9.26 -21.78 8.43
CA ILE A 58 7.89 -21.90 8.98
C ILE A 58 6.91 -22.24 7.86
N ILE A 59 7.12 -21.69 6.66
CA ILE A 59 6.29 -21.94 5.47
C ILE A 59 7.19 -22.06 4.24
N ASN A 60 6.99 -23.10 3.43
CA ASN A 60 7.71 -23.31 2.17
C ASN A 60 7.10 -22.45 1.05
N LEU A 61 7.41 -21.16 1.04
CA LEU A 61 7.00 -20.21 0.00
C LEU A 61 8.15 -20.00 -1.00
N SER A 62 7.85 -20.05 -2.29
CA SER A 62 8.86 -19.74 -3.30
C SER A 62 9.18 -18.24 -3.29
N ALA A 63 10.44 -17.88 -3.56
CA ALA A 63 10.87 -16.47 -3.60
C ALA A 63 9.99 -15.61 -4.53
N GLN A 64 9.57 -16.16 -5.67
CA GLN A 64 8.66 -15.49 -6.59
C GLN A 64 7.29 -15.19 -5.97
N THR A 65 6.71 -16.13 -5.22
CA THR A 65 5.42 -15.89 -4.54
C THR A 65 5.53 -14.83 -3.46
N VAL A 66 6.64 -14.81 -2.71
CA VAL A 66 6.92 -13.80 -1.69
C VAL A 66 6.98 -12.40 -2.31
N ILE A 67 7.72 -12.23 -3.41
CA ILE A 67 7.83 -10.94 -4.11
C ILE A 67 6.46 -10.46 -4.61
N VAL A 68 5.67 -11.35 -5.21
CA VAL A 68 4.33 -11.01 -5.72
C VAL A 68 3.39 -10.57 -4.59
N ILE A 69 3.42 -11.25 -3.44
CA ILE A 69 2.60 -10.92 -2.28
C ILE A 69 3.05 -9.60 -1.66
N LEU A 70 4.36 -9.40 -1.45
CA LEU A 70 4.92 -8.15 -0.93
C LEU A 70 4.57 -6.97 -1.83
N GLY A 71 4.74 -7.10 -3.14
CA GLY A 71 4.36 -6.06 -4.09
C GLY A 71 2.87 -5.71 -4.01
N ALA A 72 2.00 -6.74 -3.98
CA ALA A 72 0.57 -6.53 -3.85
C ALA A 72 0.18 -5.84 -2.53
N LEU A 73 0.80 -6.22 -1.41
CA LEU A 73 0.58 -5.60 -0.10
C LEU A 73 1.00 -4.13 -0.09
N ILE A 74 2.20 -3.82 -0.59
CA ILE A 74 2.70 -2.44 -0.64
C ILE A 74 1.78 -1.55 -1.48
N ILE A 75 1.37 -2.01 -2.68
CA ILE A 75 0.45 -1.27 -3.54
C ILE A 75 -0.88 -1.04 -2.83
N ALA A 76 -1.47 -2.07 -2.23
CA ALA A 76 -2.75 -1.95 -1.53
C ALA A 76 -2.65 -0.98 -0.36
N THR A 77 -1.63 -1.11 0.49
CA THR A 77 -1.45 -0.31 1.72
C THR A 77 -1.27 1.16 1.42
N VAL A 78 -0.43 1.52 0.44
CA VAL A 78 -0.28 2.93 0.03
C VAL A 78 -1.64 3.51 -0.34
N ASN A 79 -2.37 2.84 -1.23
CA ASN A 79 -3.64 3.35 -1.75
C ASN A 79 -4.74 3.41 -0.68
N ILE A 80 -4.78 2.46 0.25
CA ILE A 80 -5.70 2.48 1.39
C ILE A 80 -5.37 3.64 2.33
N LEU A 81 -4.09 3.87 2.63
CA LEU A 81 -3.69 4.99 3.50
C LEU A 81 -4.08 6.34 2.90
N PHE A 82 -3.96 6.52 1.58
CA PHE A 82 -4.47 7.73 0.91
C PHE A 82 -5.97 7.94 1.16
N ILE A 83 -6.78 6.89 1.09
CA ILE A 83 -8.23 6.94 1.32
C ILE A 83 -8.55 7.21 2.80
N ILE A 84 -7.78 6.64 3.73
CA ILE A 84 -7.98 6.88 5.16
C ILE A 84 -7.64 8.33 5.49
N PHE A 85 -6.48 8.81 5.06
CA PHE A 85 -6.05 10.17 5.37
C PHE A 85 -6.86 11.26 4.66
N SER A 86 -7.43 10.98 3.48
CA SER A 86 -8.35 11.92 2.83
C SER A 86 -9.67 12.12 3.58
N LYS A 87 -10.02 11.22 4.50
CA LYS A 87 -11.17 11.37 5.39
C LYS A 87 -10.80 12.06 6.70
N VAL A 88 -9.52 12.03 7.07
CA VAL A 88 -9.01 12.67 8.29
C VAL A 88 -8.66 14.14 8.05
N TYR A 89 -8.18 14.49 6.85
CA TYR A 89 -7.73 15.84 6.45
C TYR A 89 -8.55 16.40 5.26
#